data_AF-A0A7Y9E086-F1
#
_entry.id   AF-A0A7Y9E086-F1
#
_cell.length_a   1.000
_cell.length_b   1.000
_cell.length_c   1.000
_cell.angle_alpha   90.00
_cell.angle_beta   90.00
_cell.angle_gamma   90.00
#
_symmetry.space_group_name_H-M   'P 1'
#
loop_
_entity.id
_entity.type
_entity.pdbx_description
1 polymer ?
#
loop_
_entity_poly.entity_id
_entity_poly.type
_entity_poly.pdbx_seq_one_letter_code
_entity_poly.pdbx_strand_id
1 'polypeptide(L)'
;MTVTPIFDDLVASRAAAVAPSARGTTGQPRRSLRPGAVVGSAAFGRGCLESDVVAEGGPDDEVTRLLEGARREAVALGRPWVDSVHLLLAAVRAGGDVGRAFGMRGVGPAVLLAALDDAGADTADDLVGGDPVRPALSSVARTVLHRAAHRAARADRAVTAAELAVAVARTGRVADLLGRLGVDSDDLDDLADALAATAPLATPEVGTPPRRVPVPVGVVAPVGVVAPVSVMRPVPAAVVGEDHVAGVPA
;
A
#
# COMPACT_ATOMS: atom_id res chain seq x y z
N MET A 1 -0.09 -24.91 -33.26
CA MET A 1 -0.67 -23.74 -32.57
C MET A 1 0.43 -23.15 -31.71
N THR A 2 1.01 -22.05 -32.18
CA THR A 2 2.20 -21.42 -31.61
C THR A 2 1.74 -20.14 -30.92
N VAL A 3 1.90 -20.08 -29.60
CA VAL A 3 1.53 -18.91 -28.79
C VAL A 3 2.73 -17.96 -28.78
N THR A 4 2.59 -16.80 -29.41
CA THR A 4 3.54 -15.68 -29.31
C THR A 4 3.19 -14.80 -28.10
N PRO A 5 4.15 -14.50 -27.19
CA PRO A 5 3.92 -13.59 -26.08
C PRO A 5 3.91 -12.12 -26.53
N ILE A 6 3.01 -11.32 -25.94
CA ILE A 6 2.64 -9.92 -26.30
C ILE A 6 3.51 -8.85 -25.59
N PHE A 7 4.63 -9.21 -24.95
CA PHE A 7 5.38 -8.27 -24.10
C PHE A 7 6.85 -8.10 -24.48
N ASP A 8 7.13 -7.59 -25.68
CA ASP A 8 8.52 -7.29 -26.12
C ASP A 8 8.74 -5.87 -26.69
N ASP A 9 7.82 -4.92 -26.48
CA ASP A 9 7.86 -3.60 -27.14
C ASP A 9 8.16 -2.39 -26.23
N LEU A 10 8.87 -2.56 -25.10
CA LEU A 10 9.22 -1.43 -24.20
C LEU A 10 10.73 -1.15 -24.02
N VAL A 11 11.60 -1.62 -24.91
CA VAL A 11 13.07 -1.33 -24.82
C VAL A 11 13.61 -0.51 -26.01
N ALA A 12 12.77 -0.05 -26.93
CA ALA A 12 13.22 0.66 -28.14
C ALA A 12 12.74 2.12 -28.23
N SER A 13 13.02 2.96 -27.22
CA SER A 13 12.99 4.43 -27.42
C SER A 13 13.72 5.21 -26.31
N ARG A 14 15.05 5.11 -26.27
CA ARG A 14 15.90 6.19 -25.74
C ARG A 14 17.33 6.11 -26.26
N ALA A 15 17.52 6.33 -27.56
CA ALA A 15 18.85 6.52 -28.14
C ALA A 15 18.80 7.52 -29.31
N ALA A 16 18.81 8.81 -28.98
CA ALA A 16 19.27 9.90 -29.84
C ALA A 16 19.76 11.02 -28.91
N ALA A 17 21.07 11.08 -28.64
CA ALA A 17 22.04 11.91 -29.35
C ALA A 17 22.15 13.32 -28.77
N VAL A 18 23.03 13.50 -27.76
CA VAL A 18 23.75 14.76 -27.52
C VAL A 18 25.14 14.45 -26.96
N ALA A 19 26.17 14.84 -27.68
CA ALA A 19 27.53 15.07 -27.21
C ALA A 19 28.07 16.30 -27.97
N PRO A 20 29.21 16.90 -27.58
CA PRO A 20 29.59 17.40 -26.26
C PRO A 20 29.91 18.91 -26.34
N SER A 21 29.58 19.70 -25.31
CA SER A 21 30.10 21.08 -25.18
C SER A 21 31.11 21.17 -24.04
N ALA A 22 32.34 21.43 -24.43
CA ALA A 22 33.47 21.67 -23.56
C ALA A 22 33.53 23.14 -23.09
N ARG A 23 34.18 23.30 -21.93
CA ARG A 23 34.82 24.50 -21.35
C ARG A 23 33.93 25.58 -20.73
N GLY A 24 34.19 25.77 -19.44
CA GLY A 24 33.77 26.93 -18.65
C GLY A 24 34.16 26.79 -17.18
N THR A 25 35.45 26.66 -16.89
CA THR A 25 35.98 26.75 -15.52
C THR A 25 35.89 28.20 -15.02
N THR A 26 34.93 28.49 -14.16
CA THR A 26 35.00 29.64 -13.24
C THR A 26 34.61 29.16 -11.84
N GLY A 27 35.60 29.24 -10.95
CA GLY A 27 35.47 28.80 -9.57
C GLY A 27 34.44 29.65 -8.82
N GLN A 28 33.56 28.98 -8.10
CA GLN A 28 32.84 29.59 -6.98
C GLN A 28 33.40 29.09 -5.65
N PRO A 29 33.55 29.98 -4.65
CA PRO A 29 34.12 29.65 -3.36
C PRO A 29 33.20 28.73 -2.58
N ARG A 30 33.78 27.63 -2.07
CA ARG A 30 33.16 26.71 -1.12
C ARG A 30 32.70 27.49 0.12
N ARG A 31 31.40 27.77 0.21
CA ARG A 31 30.77 28.14 1.48
C ARG A 31 30.67 26.88 2.34
N SER A 32 31.54 26.83 3.33
CA SER A 32 31.42 25.95 4.50
C SER A 32 30.08 26.22 5.18
N LEU A 33 29.11 25.33 4.97
CA LEU A 33 27.95 25.23 5.83
C LEU A 33 28.36 24.41 7.05
N ARG A 34 28.55 25.11 8.17
CA ARG A 34 28.65 24.48 9.49
C ARG A 34 27.33 23.80 9.80
N PRO A 35 27.29 22.51 10.20
CA PRO A 35 26.09 21.93 10.75
C PRO A 35 25.89 22.50 12.17
N GLY A 36 24.99 23.48 12.28
CA GLY A 36 24.43 23.89 13.54
C GLY A 36 23.44 22.82 14.00
N ALA A 37 23.84 22.05 15.01
CA ALA A 37 22.96 21.16 15.75
C ALA A 37 21.80 21.99 16.35
N VAL A 38 20.62 21.87 15.77
CA VAL A 38 19.36 22.23 16.43
C VAL A 38 18.68 20.92 16.76
N VAL A 39 19.07 20.34 17.89
CA VAL A 39 18.32 19.28 18.55
C VAL A 39 17.07 19.93 19.15
N GLY A 40 16.04 20.08 18.32
CA GLY A 40 14.70 20.41 18.76
C GLY A 40 13.94 19.13 19.11
N SER A 41 14.16 18.59 20.31
CA SER A 41 13.49 17.39 20.83
C SER A 41 11.98 17.58 21.11
N ALA A 42 11.30 18.49 20.40
CA ALA A 42 9.94 18.93 20.70
C ALA A 42 8.91 18.62 19.58
N ALA A 43 9.29 17.89 18.53
CA ALA A 43 8.37 17.55 17.42
C ALA A 43 7.60 16.22 17.61
N PHE A 44 7.77 15.54 18.76
CA PHE A 44 6.92 14.41 19.11
C PHE A 44 5.67 14.94 19.80
N GLY A 45 4.59 15.14 19.03
CA GLY A 45 3.28 15.46 19.58
C GLY A 45 2.89 14.45 20.66
N ARG A 46 2.33 14.93 21.77
CA ARG A 46 1.69 14.11 22.81
C ARG A 46 0.67 13.17 22.14
N GLY A 47 1.04 11.91 21.96
CA GLY A 47 0.19 10.92 21.31
C GLY A 47 0.91 9.65 20.84
N CYS A 48 2.24 9.65 20.71
CA CYS A 48 2.99 8.48 20.21
C CYS A 48 3.46 7.48 21.28
N LEU A 49 3.22 7.74 22.57
CA LEU A 49 3.75 6.92 23.67
C LEU A 49 2.68 6.32 24.61
N GLU A 50 1.40 6.53 24.32
CA GLU A 50 0.29 5.99 25.13
C GLU A 50 -0.67 5.21 24.24
N SER A 51 -0.30 3.98 23.88
CA SER A 51 -1.23 3.00 23.33
C SER A 51 -0.74 1.60 23.67
N ASP A 52 -0.70 1.26 24.96
CA ASP A 52 -0.62 -0.13 25.43
C ASP A 52 -1.98 -0.83 25.25
N VAL A 53 -2.56 -0.71 24.05
CA VAL A 53 -3.65 -1.57 23.63
C VAL A 53 -3.00 -2.77 22.99
N VAL A 54 -2.78 -3.81 23.80
CA VAL A 54 -2.46 -5.15 23.30
C VAL A 54 -3.69 -5.62 22.52
N ALA A 55 -3.74 -5.25 21.25
CA ALA A 55 -4.81 -5.66 20.36
C ALA A 55 -4.57 -7.14 20.02
N GLU A 56 -5.24 -8.04 20.72
CA GLU A 56 -5.39 -9.46 20.37
C GLU A 56 -6.27 -9.62 19.10
N GLY A 57 -5.90 -8.92 18.03
CA GLY A 57 -6.48 -9.11 16.69
C GLY A 57 -5.61 -10.05 15.89
N GLY A 58 -6.22 -10.89 15.05
CA GLY A 58 -5.50 -11.70 14.08
C GLY A 58 -4.71 -10.83 13.09
N PRO A 59 -3.77 -11.41 12.34
CA PRO A 59 -2.99 -10.65 11.34
C PRO A 59 -3.87 -10.03 10.25
N ASP A 60 -4.99 -10.67 9.90
CA ASP A 60 -5.98 -10.11 8.98
C ASP A 60 -6.65 -8.84 9.54
N ASP A 61 -6.73 -8.71 10.87
CA ASP A 61 -7.23 -7.51 11.54
C ASP A 61 -6.22 -6.36 11.50
N GLU A 62 -4.91 -6.65 11.42
CA GLU A 62 -3.88 -5.61 11.32
C GLU A 62 -3.91 -4.92 9.95
N VAL A 63 -3.92 -5.69 8.87
CA VAL A 63 -3.99 -5.14 7.50
C VAL A 63 -5.29 -4.36 7.29
N THR A 64 -6.40 -4.89 7.79
CA THR A 64 -7.70 -4.21 7.72
C THR A 64 -7.67 -2.88 8.46
N ARG A 65 -7.12 -2.84 9.69
CA ARG A 65 -6.94 -1.59 10.46
C ARG A 65 -6.04 -0.58 9.76
N LEU A 66 -4.97 -1.03 9.10
CA LEU A 66 -4.09 -0.16 8.33
C LEU A 66 -4.78 0.43 7.10
N LEU A 67 -5.58 -0.36 6.39
CA LEU A 67 -6.37 0.11 5.25
C LEU A 67 -7.43 1.14 5.68
N GLU A 68 -8.10 0.92 6.81
CA GLU A 68 -9.02 1.91 7.39
C GLU A 68 -8.28 3.18 7.83
N GLY A 69 -7.08 3.04 8.40
CA GLY A 69 -6.17 4.16 8.67
C GLY A 69 -5.87 4.95 7.41
N ALA A 70 -5.47 4.29 6.32
CA ALA A 70 -5.11 4.93 5.06
C ALA A 70 -6.30 5.64 4.41
N ARG A 71 -7.51 5.07 4.52
CA ARG A 71 -8.75 5.74 4.10
C ARG A 71 -8.99 7.02 4.91
N ARG A 72 -8.80 7.00 6.24
CA ARG A 72 -8.92 8.20 7.08
C ARG A 72 -7.92 9.28 6.69
N GLU A 73 -6.67 8.90 6.38
CA GLU A 73 -5.68 9.86 5.88
C GLU A 73 -6.09 10.45 4.53
N ALA A 74 -6.60 9.63 3.60
CA ALA A 74 -7.09 10.12 2.31
C ALA A 74 -8.26 11.10 2.46
N VAL A 75 -9.23 10.79 3.32
CA VAL A 75 -10.34 11.70 3.65
C VAL A 75 -9.82 12.99 4.26
N ALA A 76 -8.90 12.90 5.23
CA ALA A 76 -8.33 14.07 5.91
C ALA A 76 -7.57 14.99 4.95
N LEU A 77 -6.94 14.43 3.92
CA LEU A 77 -6.23 15.17 2.87
C LEU A 77 -7.12 15.55 1.69
N GLY A 78 -8.44 15.29 1.75
CA GLY A 78 -9.39 15.60 0.69
C GLY A 78 -9.11 14.84 -0.62
N ARG A 79 -8.51 13.65 -0.54
CA ARG A 79 -8.13 12.84 -1.70
C ARG A 79 -9.23 11.81 -2.02
N PRO A 80 -9.67 11.68 -3.28
CA PRO A 80 -10.68 10.70 -3.67
C PRO A 80 -10.15 9.25 -3.75
N TRP A 81 -8.83 9.08 -3.60
CA TRP A 81 -8.15 7.80 -3.73
C TRP A 81 -7.15 7.58 -2.58
N VAL A 82 -7.02 6.32 -2.17
CA VAL A 82 -5.94 5.85 -1.31
C VAL A 82 -4.78 5.40 -2.19
N ASP A 83 -3.63 6.04 -2.03
CA ASP A 83 -2.37 5.74 -2.71
C ASP A 83 -1.32 5.17 -1.74
N SER A 84 -0.08 4.97 -2.23
CA SER A 84 1.03 4.48 -1.42
C SER A 84 1.42 5.43 -0.28
N VAL A 85 1.20 6.74 -0.43
CA VAL A 85 1.51 7.73 0.61
C VAL A 85 0.54 7.59 1.78
N HIS A 86 -0.75 7.43 1.51
CA HIS A 86 -1.75 7.22 2.55
C HIS A 86 -1.51 5.91 3.32
N LEU A 87 -1.07 4.85 2.61
CA LEU A 87 -0.66 3.60 3.24
C LEU A 87 0.55 3.81 4.16
N LEU A 88 1.55 4.60 3.75
CA LEU A 88 2.69 4.93 4.60
C LEU A 88 2.27 5.71 5.85
N LEU A 89 1.49 6.77 5.68
CA LEU A 89 1.01 7.61 6.79
C LEU A 89 0.23 6.78 7.80
N ALA A 90 -0.64 5.89 7.33
CA ALA A 90 -1.38 4.97 8.19
C ALA A 90 -0.45 4.04 8.97
N ALA A 91 0.55 3.45 8.31
CA ALA A 91 1.53 2.56 8.96
C ALA A 91 2.35 3.30 10.03
N VAL A 92 2.81 4.51 9.74
CA VAL A 92 3.58 5.32 10.72
C VAL A 92 2.70 5.78 11.88
N ARG A 93 1.45 6.19 11.62
CA ARG A 93 0.50 6.63 12.67
C ARG A 93 -0.04 5.50 13.53
N ALA A 94 -0.21 4.30 12.96
CA ALA A 94 -0.58 3.12 13.74
C ALA A 94 0.46 2.81 14.83
N GLY A 95 1.68 3.33 14.68
CA GLY A 95 2.73 3.21 15.66
C GLY A 95 3.38 1.83 15.58
N GLY A 96 3.50 1.18 16.72
CA GLY A 96 4.24 -0.08 16.85
C GLY A 96 5.69 0.09 16.39
N ASP A 97 6.25 -0.98 15.87
CA ASP A 97 7.66 -0.99 15.50
C ASP A 97 7.96 -0.19 14.23
N VAL A 98 7.03 -0.18 13.27
CA VAL A 98 7.16 0.63 12.04
C VAL A 98 7.18 2.11 12.42
N GLY A 99 6.17 2.60 13.16
CA GLY A 99 6.12 4.00 13.58
C GLY A 99 7.33 4.39 14.43
N ARG A 100 7.81 3.50 15.31
CA ARG A 100 9.02 3.72 16.11
C ARG A 100 10.26 3.84 15.22
N ALA A 101 10.44 2.95 14.25
CA ALA A 101 11.61 2.96 13.37
C ALA A 101 11.68 4.19 12.47
N PHE A 102 10.53 4.64 11.96
CA PHE A 102 10.42 5.90 11.25
C PHE A 102 10.69 7.09 12.18
N GLY A 103 10.17 7.06 13.40
CA GLY A 103 10.42 8.08 14.44
C GLY A 103 11.89 8.21 14.83
N MET A 104 12.63 7.09 14.95
CA MET A 104 14.08 7.10 15.23
C MET A 104 14.89 7.77 14.11
N ARG A 105 14.40 7.74 12.87
CA ARG A 105 14.99 8.43 11.72
C ARG A 105 14.49 9.88 11.57
N GLY A 106 13.71 10.38 12.52
CA GLY A 106 13.12 11.72 12.47
C GLY A 106 12.00 11.86 11.43
N VAL A 107 11.49 10.76 10.88
CA VAL A 107 10.44 10.75 9.87
C VAL A 107 9.10 10.42 10.53
N GLY A 108 8.53 11.41 11.22
CA GLY A 108 7.17 11.30 11.77
C GLY A 108 6.08 11.64 10.74
N PRO A 109 4.79 11.43 11.06
CA PRO A 109 3.68 11.79 10.19
C PRO A 109 3.70 13.25 9.76
N ALA A 110 4.06 14.18 10.66
CA ALA A 110 4.15 15.60 10.35
C ALA A 110 5.26 15.91 9.33
N VAL A 111 6.40 15.21 9.42
CA VAL A 111 7.52 15.37 8.48
C VAL A 111 7.17 14.80 7.10
N LEU A 112 6.49 13.65 7.06
CA LEU A 112 5.96 13.08 5.83
C LEU A 112 4.97 14.04 5.15
N LEU A 113 4.04 14.62 5.90
CA LEU A 113 3.08 15.60 5.38
C LEU A 113 3.78 16.85 4.82
N ALA A 114 4.72 17.42 5.57
CA ALA A 114 5.50 18.57 5.08
C ALA A 114 6.28 18.24 3.79
N ALA A 115 6.89 17.04 3.73
CA ALA A 115 7.62 16.60 2.54
C ALA A 115 6.70 16.36 1.32
N LEU A 116 5.44 16.00 1.53
CA LEU A 116 4.44 15.86 0.47
C LEU A 116 4.00 17.22 -0.07
N ASP A 117 3.81 18.21 0.81
CA ASP A 117 3.47 19.57 0.42
C ASP A 117 4.61 20.21 -0.39
N ASP A 118 5.86 20.03 0.05
CA ASP A 118 7.07 20.50 -0.64
C ASP A 118 7.32 19.80 -1.98
N ALA A 119 6.86 18.56 -2.14
CA ALA A 119 7.00 17.82 -3.39
C ALA A 119 6.14 18.39 -4.53
N GLY A 120 5.25 19.34 -4.24
CA GLY A 120 4.22 19.79 -5.14
C GLY A 120 3.11 18.73 -5.21
N ALA A 121 1.88 19.16 -4.95
CA ALA A 121 0.69 18.32 -5.07
C ALA A 121 0.37 17.87 -6.53
N ASP A 122 1.29 18.07 -7.46
CA ASP A 122 1.21 17.73 -8.88
C ASP A 122 1.53 16.26 -9.11
N THR A 123 0.64 15.42 -8.60
CA THR A 123 0.32 14.18 -9.31
C THR A 123 -1.17 14.02 -9.18
N ALA A 124 -1.88 14.68 -10.10
CA ALA A 124 -3.12 14.13 -10.58
C ALA A 124 -2.78 12.72 -11.07
N ASP A 125 -2.96 11.72 -10.21
CA ASP A 125 -3.46 10.46 -10.73
C ASP A 125 -4.80 10.88 -11.35
N ASP A 126 -4.79 11.08 -12.68
CA ASP A 126 -5.89 11.53 -13.53
C ASP A 126 -7.04 10.50 -13.56
N LEU A 127 -7.29 9.85 -12.43
CA LEU A 127 -8.49 9.12 -12.14
C LEU A 127 -9.57 10.17 -11.83
N VAL A 128 -10.11 10.75 -12.90
CA VAL A 128 -11.32 11.57 -12.86
C VAL A 128 -12.45 10.71 -12.27
N GLY A 129 -13.01 11.18 -11.17
CA GLY A 129 -14.08 10.49 -10.45
C GLY A 129 -13.58 9.73 -9.22
N GLY A 130 -14.37 9.77 -8.15
CA GLY A 130 -14.05 9.14 -6.88
C GLY A 130 -14.79 9.87 -5.76
N ASP A 131 -15.30 9.12 -4.80
CA ASP A 131 -16.02 9.70 -3.65
C ASP A 131 -15.00 10.13 -2.59
N PRO A 132 -14.79 11.44 -2.32
CA PRO A 132 -13.87 11.89 -1.28
C PRO A 132 -14.31 11.47 0.13
N VAL A 133 -15.58 11.11 0.33
CA VAL A 133 -16.08 10.56 1.60
C VAL A 133 -15.75 9.08 1.72
N ARG A 134 -15.59 8.37 0.59
CA ARG A 134 -15.25 6.95 0.53
C ARG A 134 -14.14 6.69 -0.48
N PRO A 135 -12.88 7.06 -0.15
CA PRO A 135 -11.77 6.91 -1.06
C PRO A 135 -11.57 5.46 -1.49
N ALA A 136 -11.41 5.25 -2.79
CA ALA A 136 -11.13 3.93 -3.35
C ALA A 136 -9.63 3.67 -3.42
N LEU A 137 -9.21 2.40 -3.47
CA LEU A 137 -7.79 2.07 -3.65
C LEU A 137 -7.35 2.38 -5.08
N SER A 138 -6.31 3.20 -5.22
CA SER A 138 -5.60 3.41 -6.50
C SER A 138 -4.99 2.11 -7.02
N SER A 139 -4.61 2.08 -8.30
CA SER A 139 -3.86 0.97 -8.90
C SER A 139 -2.53 0.74 -8.16
N VAL A 140 -1.83 1.81 -7.83
CA VAL A 140 -0.56 1.79 -7.08
C VAL A 140 -0.74 1.16 -5.70
N ALA A 141 -1.76 1.56 -4.94
CA ALA A 141 -2.05 0.97 -3.63
C ALA A 141 -2.35 -0.53 -3.74
N ARG A 142 -3.09 -0.97 -4.77
CA ARG A 142 -3.34 -2.41 -5.00
C ARG A 142 -2.05 -3.16 -5.32
N THR A 143 -1.17 -2.59 -6.14
CA THR A 143 0.14 -3.19 -6.44
C THR A 143 1.00 -3.32 -5.17
N VAL A 144 0.99 -2.30 -4.31
CA VAL A 144 1.68 -2.36 -3.02
C VAL A 144 1.15 -3.49 -2.13
N LEU A 145 -0.17 -3.61 -1.98
CA LEU A 145 -0.79 -4.67 -1.19
C LEU A 145 -0.44 -6.05 -1.76
N HIS A 146 -0.46 -6.20 -3.09
CA HIS A 146 -0.06 -7.44 -3.75
C HIS A 146 1.42 -7.78 -3.50
N ARG A 147 2.31 -6.78 -3.50
CA ARG A 147 3.74 -6.98 -3.20
C ARG A 147 3.95 -7.39 -1.74
N ALA A 148 3.26 -6.75 -0.79
CA ALA A 148 3.31 -7.12 0.62
C ALA A 148 2.82 -8.56 0.84
N ALA A 149 1.68 -8.93 0.25
CA ALA A 149 1.15 -10.30 0.27
C ALA A 149 2.13 -11.31 -0.33
N HIS A 150 2.73 -10.99 -1.48
CA HIS A 150 3.71 -11.85 -2.12
C HIS A 150 4.96 -12.04 -1.24
N ARG A 151 5.44 -10.99 -0.58
CA ARG A 151 6.63 -11.06 0.29
C ARG A 151 6.35 -11.89 1.54
N ALA A 152 5.20 -11.67 2.19
CA ALA A 152 4.76 -12.45 3.33
C ALA A 152 4.60 -13.94 2.98
N ALA A 153 3.97 -14.25 1.83
CA ALA A 153 3.79 -15.62 1.35
C ALA A 153 5.11 -16.35 1.07
N ARG A 154 6.14 -15.67 0.54
CA ARG A 154 7.47 -16.27 0.34
C ARG A 154 8.15 -16.66 1.65
N ALA A 155 7.78 -16.02 2.75
CA ALA A 155 8.32 -16.26 4.08
C ALA A 155 7.36 -17.09 4.95
N ASP A 156 6.32 -17.70 4.35
CA ASP A 156 5.29 -18.51 5.02
C ASP A 156 4.68 -17.82 6.27
N ARG A 157 4.38 -16.53 6.13
CA ARG A 157 3.85 -15.69 7.20
C ARG A 157 2.71 -14.82 6.72
N ALA A 158 1.95 -14.29 7.67
CA ALA A 158 0.91 -13.31 7.38
C ALA A 158 1.50 -11.93 7.06
N VAL A 159 0.71 -11.10 6.37
CA VAL A 159 1.10 -9.72 6.05
C VAL A 159 1.04 -8.88 7.32
N THR A 160 2.14 -8.20 7.64
CA THR A 160 2.25 -7.30 8.80
C THR A 160 2.38 -5.84 8.36
N ALA A 161 2.28 -4.89 9.29
CA ALA A 161 2.58 -3.48 9.03
C ALA A 161 3.98 -3.28 8.44
N ALA A 162 4.97 -4.07 8.89
CA ALA A 162 6.35 -3.98 8.39
C ALA A 162 6.44 -4.40 6.92
N GLU A 163 5.78 -5.50 6.53
CA GLU A 163 5.73 -5.94 5.13
C GLU A 163 5.06 -4.90 4.23
N LEU A 164 3.98 -4.30 4.73
CA LEU A 164 3.31 -3.22 4.03
C LEU A 164 4.22 -1.99 3.90
N ALA A 165 4.89 -1.57 4.97
CA ALA A 165 5.78 -0.42 4.97
C ALA A 165 6.96 -0.59 4.01
N VAL A 166 7.60 -1.77 3.97
CA VAL A 166 8.66 -2.09 3.00
C VAL A 166 8.13 -2.06 1.56
N ALA A 167 6.97 -2.67 1.31
CA ALA A 167 6.36 -2.66 -0.01
C ALA A 167 6.02 -1.24 -0.48
N VAL A 168 5.50 -0.40 0.43
CA VAL A 168 5.20 1.01 0.20
C VAL A 168 6.48 1.81 -0.09
N ALA A 169 7.52 1.65 0.72
CA ALA A 169 8.78 2.39 0.61
C ALA A 169 9.51 2.15 -0.72
N ARG A 170 9.31 0.99 -1.35
CA ARG A 170 9.87 0.64 -2.67
C ARG A 170 9.03 1.13 -3.85
N THR A 171 8.00 1.94 -3.60
CA THR A 171 7.11 2.46 -4.65
C THR A 171 7.58 3.86 -5.05
N GLY A 172 7.88 4.06 -6.34
CA GLY A 172 8.57 5.23 -6.90
C GLY A 172 8.43 6.54 -6.11
N ARG A 173 7.23 7.14 -6.06
CA ARG A 173 7.00 8.41 -5.36
C ARG A 173 7.39 8.38 -3.87
N VAL A 174 7.08 7.29 -3.17
CA VAL A 174 7.42 7.14 -1.75
C VAL A 174 8.92 6.91 -1.59
N ALA A 175 9.54 6.10 -2.45
CA ALA A 175 10.99 5.90 -2.45
C ALA A 175 11.73 7.25 -2.62
N ASP A 176 11.30 8.06 -3.59
CA ASP A 176 11.88 9.39 -3.83
C ASP A 176 11.66 10.35 -2.65
N LEU A 177 10.48 10.28 -2.01
CA LEU A 177 10.18 11.07 -0.82
C LEU A 177 11.07 10.67 0.36
N LEU A 178 11.20 9.36 0.62
CA LEU A 178 12.03 8.83 1.70
C LEU A 178 13.52 9.10 1.46
N GLY A 179 14.00 8.97 0.23
CA GLY A 179 15.37 9.30 -0.15
C GLY A 179 15.71 10.78 0.12
N ARG A 180 14.77 11.71 -0.12
CA ARG A 180 14.94 13.13 0.24
C ARG A 180 14.97 13.38 1.75
N LEU A 181 14.33 12.50 2.53
CA LEU A 181 14.37 12.52 3.99
C LEU A 181 15.56 11.74 4.57
N GLY A 182 16.42 11.16 3.72
CA GLY A 182 17.59 10.39 4.15
C GLY A 182 17.25 9.00 4.69
N VAL A 183 16.09 8.45 4.34
CA VAL A 183 15.69 7.07 4.69
C VAL A 183 15.91 6.18 3.47
N ASP A 184 16.84 5.24 3.58
CA ASP A 184 17.10 4.25 2.53
C ASP A 184 16.07 3.11 2.57
N SER A 185 15.87 2.42 1.45
CA SER A 185 15.05 1.21 1.41
C SER A 185 15.69 0.04 2.15
N ASP A 186 17.02 -0.07 2.12
CA ASP A 186 17.76 -1.16 2.78
C ASP A 186 17.56 -1.09 4.31
N ASP A 187 17.53 0.13 4.83
CA ASP A 187 17.22 0.50 6.21
C ASP A 187 15.86 -0.03 6.71
N LEU A 188 14.89 -0.18 5.80
CA LEU A 188 13.55 -0.68 6.09
C LEU A 188 13.46 -2.20 5.91
N ASP A 189 14.25 -2.78 5.02
CA ASP A 189 14.39 -4.24 4.92
C ASP A 189 15.03 -4.81 6.19
N ASP A 190 16.14 -4.21 6.66
CA ASP A 190 16.80 -4.60 7.90
C ASP A 190 15.84 -4.53 9.10
N LEU A 191 14.98 -3.50 9.13
CA LEU A 191 13.93 -3.38 10.13
C LEU A 191 12.91 -4.53 10.01
N ALA A 192 12.36 -4.79 8.82
CA ALA A 192 11.36 -5.82 8.65
C ALA A 192 11.91 -7.21 9.02
N ASP A 193 13.18 -7.47 8.70
CA ASP A 193 13.87 -8.71 9.05
C ASP A 193 14.13 -8.80 10.57
N ALA A 194 14.53 -7.70 11.21
CA ALA A 194 14.66 -7.63 12.67
C ALA A 194 13.32 -7.87 13.38
N LEU A 195 12.22 -7.31 12.87
CA LEU A 195 10.88 -7.50 13.43
C LEU A 195 10.36 -8.92 13.22
N ALA A 196 10.62 -9.51 12.06
CA ALA A 196 10.33 -10.90 11.81
C ALA A 196 11.13 -11.83 12.74
N ALA A 197 12.37 -11.49 13.06
CA ALA A 197 13.20 -12.26 13.99
C ALA A 197 12.71 -12.17 15.45
N THR A 198 12.07 -11.07 15.84
CA THR A 198 11.48 -10.89 17.17
C THR A 198 10.06 -11.44 17.31
N ALA A 199 9.40 -11.77 16.21
CA ALA A 199 8.08 -12.39 16.26
C ALA A 199 8.19 -13.70 17.04
N PRO A 200 7.39 -13.92 18.11
CA PRO A 200 7.43 -15.16 18.84
C PRO A 200 7.18 -16.28 17.84
N LEU A 201 8.16 -17.20 17.70
CA LEU A 201 7.94 -18.46 17.01
C LEU A 201 6.68 -19.04 17.63
N ALA A 202 5.57 -19.03 16.89
CA ALA A 202 4.34 -19.65 17.33
C ALA A 202 4.74 -21.08 17.63
N THR A 203 4.90 -21.40 18.92
CA THR A 203 5.22 -22.75 19.35
C THR A 203 4.11 -23.57 18.74
N PRO A 204 4.40 -24.50 17.83
CA PRO A 204 3.36 -25.31 17.23
C PRO A 204 2.62 -25.90 18.41
N GLU A 205 1.33 -25.56 18.55
CA GLU A 205 0.54 -26.08 19.65
C GLU A 205 0.77 -27.58 19.63
N VAL A 206 1.48 -28.07 20.64
CA VAL A 206 1.77 -29.49 20.78
C VAL A 206 0.40 -30.12 20.92
N GLY A 207 -0.05 -30.69 19.80
CA GLY A 207 -1.44 -31.00 19.58
C GLY A 207 -1.96 -31.76 20.79
N THR A 208 -2.89 -31.15 21.52
CA THR A 208 -3.77 -31.94 22.37
C THR A 208 -4.41 -32.95 21.42
N PRO A 209 -4.17 -34.26 21.59
CA PRO A 209 -4.65 -35.25 20.63
C PRO A 209 -6.16 -35.05 20.47
N PRO A 210 -6.70 -35.09 19.24
CA PRO A 210 -8.10 -34.81 19.00
C PRO A 210 -8.92 -35.73 19.91
N ARG A 211 -9.64 -35.12 20.86
CA ARG A 211 -10.59 -35.82 21.72
C ARG A 211 -11.57 -36.48 20.76
N ARG A 212 -11.52 -37.81 20.64
CA ARG A 212 -12.45 -38.59 19.83
C ARG A 212 -13.86 -38.33 20.37
N VAL A 213 -14.58 -37.40 19.74
CA VAL A 213 -16.01 -37.24 19.98
C VAL A 213 -16.68 -38.43 19.28
N PRO A 214 -17.40 -39.31 20.01
CA PRO A 214 -18.13 -40.40 19.38
C PRO A 214 -19.21 -39.81 18.46
N VAL A 215 -19.06 -40.03 17.16
CA VAL A 215 -20.08 -39.67 16.17
C VAL A 215 -21.24 -40.66 16.31
N PRO A 216 -22.47 -40.23 16.61
CA PRO A 216 -23.61 -41.13 16.56
C PRO A 216 -23.81 -41.57 15.11
N VAL A 217 -23.76 -42.88 14.88
CA VAL A 217 -24.04 -43.52 13.59
C VAL A 217 -25.53 -43.34 13.30
N GLY A 218 -25.87 -42.24 12.65
CA GLY A 218 -27.20 -41.95 12.13
C GLY A 218 -27.45 -42.72 10.83
N VAL A 219 -28.57 -43.42 10.78
CA VAL A 219 -29.03 -44.32 9.73
C VAL A 219 -29.10 -43.63 8.36
N VAL A 220 -28.50 -44.28 7.36
CA VAL A 220 -28.57 -43.92 5.94
C VAL A 220 -30.01 -44.09 5.43
N ALA A 221 -30.65 -43.00 5.01
CA ALA A 221 -31.88 -43.05 4.22
C ALA A 221 -31.56 -43.00 2.72
N PRO A 222 -32.28 -43.74 1.86
CA PRO A 222 -31.91 -43.92 0.47
C PRO A 222 -32.22 -42.71 -0.42
N VAL A 223 -31.32 -42.57 -1.39
CA VAL A 223 -31.29 -41.72 -2.58
C VAL A 223 -32.67 -41.54 -3.23
N GLY A 224 -33.21 -40.33 -3.16
CA GLY A 224 -34.31 -39.87 -3.99
C GLY A 224 -33.79 -39.21 -5.25
N VAL A 225 -33.97 -39.88 -6.39
CA VAL A 225 -33.76 -39.37 -7.75
C VAL A 225 -34.71 -38.20 -7.99
N VAL A 226 -34.18 -37.01 -8.31
CA VAL A 226 -34.98 -35.91 -8.88
C VAL A 226 -34.33 -35.44 -10.18
N ALA A 227 -35.18 -35.39 -11.21
CA ALA A 227 -34.91 -35.28 -12.63
C ALA A 227 -34.26 -33.95 -13.08
N PRO A 228 -33.62 -33.93 -14.27
CA PRO A 228 -33.15 -32.70 -14.90
C PRO A 228 -34.33 -31.88 -15.45
N VAL A 229 -34.48 -30.63 -14.98
CA VAL A 229 -35.40 -29.66 -15.58
C VAL A 229 -34.67 -28.92 -16.71
N SER A 230 -35.11 -29.25 -17.91
CA SER A 230 -34.77 -28.64 -19.19
C SER A 230 -35.37 -27.25 -19.37
N VAL A 231 -34.55 -26.36 -19.96
CA VAL A 231 -34.85 -25.56 -21.18
C VAL A 231 -35.64 -24.24 -21.06
N MET A 232 -34.98 -23.22 -21.62
CA MET A 232 -35.45 -21.98 -22.29
C MET A 232 -36.37 -21.00 -21.55
N ARG A 233 -35.87 -19.77 -21.45
CA ARG A 233 -36.61 -18.62 -21.98
C ARG A 233 -35.67 -17.49 -22.45
N PRO A 234 -35.83 -16.96 -23.67
CA PRO A 234 -35.18 -15.73 -24.09
C PRO A 234 -35.95 -14.53 -23.53
N VAL A 235 -35.24 -13.45 -23.20
CA VAL A 235 -35.83 -12.16 -22.80
C VAL A 235 -35.25 -11.07 -23.71
N PRO A 236 -36.09 -10.12 -24.19
CA PRO A 236 -35.96 -9.52 -25.51
C PRO A 236 -35.10 -8.24 -25.54
N ALA A 237 -34.72 -7.87 -26.77
CA ALA A 237 -34.13 -6.60 -27.13
C ALA A 237 -35.02 -5.42 -26.72
N ALA A 238 -34.46 -4.49 -25.95
CA ALA A 238 -35.05 -3.19 -25.68
C ALA A 238 -34.42 -2.13 -26.60
N VAL A 239 -35.21 -1.77 -27.61
CA VAL A 239 -35.52 -0.42 -28.08
C VAL A 239 -34.37 0.60 -28.15
N VAL A 240 -33.95 0.82 -29.40
CA VAL A 240 -33.33 2.05 -29.90
C VAL A 240 -34.32 3.21 -29.68
N GLY A 241 -33.91 4.19 -28.86
CA GLY A 241 -34.53 5.51 -28.81
C GLY A 241 -33.64 6.51 -29.53
N GLU A 242 -33.91 6.74 -30.81
CA GLU A 242 -33.51 7.95 -31.51
C GLU A 242 -34.63 8.98 -31.32
N ASP A 243 -34.31 10.15 -30.75
CA ASP A 243 -35.05 11.41 -30.94
C ASP A 243 -34.17 12.54 -30.39
N HIS A 244 -33.52 13.32 -31.26
CA HIS A 244 -34.00 14.56 -31.91
C HIS A 244 -33.59 15.85 -31.17
N VAL A 245 -32.53 16.46 -31.71
CA VAL A 245 -32.38 17.87 -32.10
C VAL A 245 -33.16 18.95 -31.33
N ALA A 246 -32.40 19.80 -30.61
CA ALA A 246 -32.56 21.27 -30.61
C ALA A 246 -31.15 21.83 -30.31
N GLY A 247 -30.49 22.65 -31.14
CA GLY A 247 -31.04 23.77 -31.89
C GLY A 247 -31.05 25.02 -31.01
N VAL A 248 -29.89 25.63 -30.76
CA VAL A 248 -29.81 26.99 -30.20
C VAL A 248 -28.82 27.82 -31.04
N PRO A 249 -29.26 28.94 -31.63
CA PRO A 249 -28.47 29.72 -32.58
C PRO A 249 -27.60 30.82 -31.92
N ALA A 250 -26.55 31.15 -32.67
CA ALA A 250 -25.76 32.39 -32.83
C ALA A 250 -25.36 33.20 -31.58
#